data_AF-A0A5C8TK90-F1
#
_entry.id   AF-A0A5C8TK90-F1
#
_cell.length_a   1.000
_cell.length_b   1.000
_cell.length_c   1.000
_cell.angle_alpha   90.00
_cell.angle_beta   90.00
_cell.angle_gamma   90.00
#
_symmetry.space_group_name_H-M   'P 1'
#
loop_
_entity.id
_entity.type
_entity.pdbx_description
1 polymer ?
#
loop_
_entity_poly.entity_id
_entity_poly.type
_entity_poly.pdbx_seq_one_letter_code
_entity_poly.pdbx_strand_id
1 'polypeptide(L)'
;MRGRRAAAALLAALAPASAGAWDGQPFYGYALDGEGPGYPLSLPQTLRATIVVPLETRPVPRANTLAELYPALAACWRPPASLEDAPDIEITARLSLRRDGSLIGPPRITYARGVGPKTRPTLVHATLDGLSRCLPARITPGLGRAIAGRPVALRFVYRKVVANRPG
;
A
#
# COMPACT_ATOMS: atom_id res chain seq x y z
N MET A 1 -36.38 62.12 -22.38
CA MET A 1 -36.38 61.61 -20.99
C MET A 1 -35.26 60.60 -20.83
N ARG A 2 -34.50 60.72 -19.72
CA ARG A 2 -33.28 59.99 -19.35
C ARG A 2 -33.54 58.53 -18.99
N GLY A 3 -32.57 57.66 -19.23
CA GLY A 3 -32.55 56.29 -18.69
C GLY A 3 -31.23 55.56 -18.89
N ARG A 4 -30.13 56.07 -18.30
CA ARG A 4 -28.82 55.40 -18.24
C ARG A 4 -28.91 54.20 -17.28
N ARG A 5 -28.63 52.99 -17.74
CA ARG A 5 -28.39 51.83 -16.84
C ARG A 5 -26.91 51.79 -16.49
N ALA A 6 -26.61 51.97 -15.20
CA ALA A 6 -25.26 51.87 -14.65
C ALA A 6 -24.90 50.40 -14.42
N ALA A 7 -23.74 49.97 -14.94
CA ALA A 7 -23.13 48.70 -14.59
C ALA A 7 -22.27 48.90 -13.34
N ALA A 8 -22.59 48.19 -12.26
CA ALA A 8 -21.77 48.18 -11.04
C ALA A 8 -20.69 47.09 -11.19
N ALA A 9 -19.42 47.49 -11.25
CA ALA A 9 -18.28 46.59 -11.19
C ALA A 9 -17.89 46.36 -9.72
N LEU A 10 -17.98 45.12 -9.25
CA LEU A 10 -17.45 44.71 -7.95
C LEU A 10 -15.94 44.43 -8.06
N LEU A 11 -15.13 45.27 -7.43
CA LEU A 11 -13.69 45.07 -7.24
C LEU A 11 -13.46 44.35 -5.91
N ALA A 12 -13.07 43.08 -5.96
CA ALA A 12 -12.59 42.34 -4.79
C ALA A 12 -11.09 42.60 -4.58
N ALA A 13 -10.72 43.20 -3.45
CA ALA A 13 -9.33 43.44 -3.08
C ALA A 13 -8.69 42.16 -2.52
N LEU A 14 -7.57 41.73 -3.09
CA LEU A 14 -6.72 40.64 -2.60
C LEU A 14 -5.61 41.22 -1.73
N ALA A 15 -5.57 40.86 -0.44
CA ALA A 15 -4.43 41.17 0.43
C ALA A 15 -3.33 40.09 0.29
N PRO A 16 -2.04 40.46 0.36
CA PRO A 16 -0.95 39.49 0.25
C PRO A 16 -0.68 38.82 1.60
N ALA A 17 -0.51 37.50 1.59
CA ALA A 17 -0.03 36.76 2.75
C ALA A 17 1.49 36.87 2.84
N SER A 18 2.02 37.44 3.93
CA SER A 18 3.46 37.42 4.22
C SER A 18 3.84 36.10 4.91
N ALA A 19 4.87 35.44 4.38
CA ALA A 19 5.46 34.25 4.99
C ALA A 19 6.57 34.66 5.98
N GLY A 20 6.49 34.22 7.24
CA GLY A 20 7.54 34.41 8.24
C GLY A 20 8.77 33.55 7.97
N ALA A 21 9.94 34.00 8.42
CA ALA A 21 11.24 33.35 8.26
C ALA A 21 11.50 32.28 9.35
N TRP A 22 12.23 31.22 9.00
CA TRP A 22 12.48 30.03 9.83
C TRP A 22 13.81 30.09 10.61
N ASP A 23 13.83 29.51 11.81
CA ASP A 23 14.82 29.63 12.90
C ASP A 23 15.57 28.31 13.26
N GLY A 24 15.44 27.26 12.44
CA GLY A 24 16.47 26.21 12.32
C GLY A 24 16.50 25.06 13.34
N GLN A 25 15.36 24.53 13.84
CA GLN A 25 15.35 23.33 14.70
C GLN A 25 14.93 22.01 13.97
N PRO A 26 15.48 20.84 14.36
CA PRO A 26 15.32 19.57 13.64
C PRO A 26 14.19 18.67 14.16
N PHE A 27 13.97 17.55 13.49
CA PHE A 27 12.65 17.08 13.14
C PHE A 27 12.38 15.59 13.57
N TYR A 28 11.60 15.25 14.63
CA TYR A 28 11.08 13.87 14.92
C TYR A 28 9.90 13.74 15.93
N GLY A 29 8.96 12.78 15.69
CA GLY A 29 7.81 12.36 16.54
C GLY A 29 6.47 12.05 15.79
N TYR A 30 5.33 11.99 16.49
CA TYR A 30 4.01 11.48 16.03
C TYR A 30 2.86 12.40 16.49
N ALA A 31 1.78 12.53 15.69
CA ALA A 31 0.64 13.40 15.99
C ALA A 31 -0.57 12.59 16.50
N LEU A 32 -0.65 12.43 17.82
CA LEU A 32 -1.90 12.23 18.55
C LEU A 32 -1.79 13.17 19.74
N ASP A 33 -2.69 14.14 19.79
CA ASP A 33 -2.82 15.19 20.79
C ASP A 33 -1.78 16.33 20.71
N GLY A 34 -2.25 17.55 20.99
CA GLY A 34 -1.54 18.81 20.80
C GLY A 34 -0.24 18.93 21.59
N GLU A 35 0.56 19.92 21.18
CA GLU A 35 1.90 20.27 21.68
C GLU A 35 3.05 19.29 21.32
N GLY A 36 3.38 19.22 20.03
CA GLY A 36 4.66 18.70 19.56
C GLY A 36 5.03 19.29 18.19
N PRO A 37 6.33 19.48 17.86
CA PRO A 37 6.74 20.10 16.61
C PRO A 37 6.28 19.21 15.45
N GLY A 38 5.34 19.72 14.65
CA GLY A 38 4.63 18.95 13.64
C GLY A 38 5.57 18.37 12.57
N TYR A 39 5.52 17.04 12.41
CA TYR A 39 6.19 16.21 11.39
C TYR A 39 6.19 16.88 10.02
N PRO A 40 7.31 16.94 9.23
CA PRO A 40 7.21 17.33 7.87
C PRO A 40 6.29 16.27 7.32
N LEU A 41 5.34 16.71 6.55
CA LEU A 41 4.41 15.84 5.86
C LEU A 41 5.17 15.14 4.72
N SER A 42 6.30 14.48 5.02
CA SER A 42 6.96 13.57 4.11
C SER A 42 6.00 12.41 3.93
N LEU A 43 5.52 12.25 2.69
CA LEU A 43 4.65 11.16 2.34
C LEU A 43 5.27 9.83 2.79
N PRO A 44 4.47 8.87 3.26
CA PRO A 44 4.98 7.56 3.62
C PRO A 44 5.75 6.98 2.42
N GLN A 45 7.06 6.83 2.57
CA GLN A 45 7.93 6.29 1.51
C GLN A 45 7.58 4.83 1.17
N THR A 46 6.88 4.16 2.10
CA THR A 46 6.42 2.78 1.96
C THR A 46 5.18 2.71 1.07
N LEU A 47 5.30 1.96 -0.01
CA LEU A 47 4.19 1.52 -0.84
C LEU A 47 3.34 0.53 -0.06
N ARG A 48 2.03 0.77 0.07
CA ARG A 48 1.15 -0.05 0.90
C ARG A 48 -0.04 -0.53 0.08
N ALA A 49 -0.42 -1.78 0.30
CA ALA A 49 -1.65 -2.33 -0.23
C ALA A 49 -2.21 -3.40 0.69
N THR A 50 -3.54 -3.49 0.71
CA THR A 50 -4.29 -4.59 1.30
C THR A 50 -4.95 -5.35 0.16
N ILE A 51 -4.67 -6.64 0.07
CA ILE A 51 -5.18 -7.53 -0.98
C ILE A 51 -5.98 -8.65 -0.32
N VAL A 52 -7.21 -8.82 -0.76
CA VAL A 52 -8.03 -9.97 -0.39
C VAL A 52 -7.55 -11.17 -1.21
N VAL A 53 -7.31 -12.29 -0.54
CA VAL A 53 -6.88 -13.55 -1.17
C VAL A 53 -7.85 -14.69 -0.81
N PRO A 54 -8.09 -15.67 -1.70
CA PRO A 54 -7.53 -15.77 -3.05
C PRO A 54 -8.06 -14.66 -3.97
N LEU A 55 -7.33 -14.39 -5.04
CA LEU A 55 -7.72 -13.35 -6.00
C LEU A 55 -8.90 -13.83 -6.85
N GLU A 56 -9.94 -13.01 -6.97
CA GLU A 56 -11.10 -13.29 -7.82
C GLU A 56 -10.74 -13.21 -9.32
N THR A 57 -9.81 -12.33 -9.67
CA THR A 57 -9.39 -12.09 -11.05
C THR A 57 -7.91 -12.37 -11.22
N ARG A 58 -7.57 -12.88 -12.41
CA ARG A 58 -6.17 -13.12 -12.76
C ARG A 58 -5.43 -11.78 -12.94
N PRO A 59 -4.28 -11.58 -12.29
CA PRO A 59 -3.48 -10.38 -12.47
C PRO A 59 -2.95 -10.25 -13.91
N VAL A 60 -2.65 -9.02 -14.31
CA VAL A 60 -2.03 -8.75 -15.61
C VAL A 60 -0.66 -9.46 -15.73
N PRO A 61 -0.26 -9.94 -16.92
CA PRO A 61 1.00 -10.67 -17.08
C PRO A 61 2.28 -9.84 -16.86
N ARG A 62 2.15 -8.50 -16.95
CA ARG A 62 3.22 -7.53 -16.70
C ARG A 62 2.60 -6.25 -16.13
N ALA A 63 2.96 -5.90 -14.90
CA ALA A 63 2.44 -4.70 -14.24
C ALA A 63 3.18 -3.43 -14.72
N ASN A 64 2.43 -2.39 -15.01
CA ASN A 64 2.90 -1.04 -15.31
C ASN A 64 2.52 -0.02 -14.22
N THR A 65 1.57 -0.38 -13.35
CA THR A 65 1.13 0.46 -12.22
C THR A 65 1.22 -0.26 -10.88
N LEU A 66 1.13 0.47 -9.77
CA LEU A 66 1.06 -0.11 -8.43
C LEU A 66 -0.20 -0.97 -8.25
N ALA A 67 -1.34 -0.53 -8.79
CA ALA A 67 -2.61 -1.26 -8.72
C ALA A 67 -2.53 -2.63 -9.40
N GLU A 68 -1.73 -2.76 -10.46
CA GLU A 68 -1.46 -4.03 -11.13
C GLU A 68 -0.38 -4.87 -10.42
N LEU A 69 0.61 -4.21 -9.80
CA LEU A 69 1.72 -4.86 -9.12
C LEU A 69 1.26 -5.66 -7.89
N TYR A 70 0.44 -5.07 -7.03
CA TYR A 70 0.04 -5.70 -5.78
C TYR A 70 -0.67 -7.06 -5.95
N PRO A 71 -1.68 -7.20 -6.83
CA PRO A 71 -2.28 -8.51 -7.09
C PRO A 71 -1.29 -9.45 -7.80
N ALA A 72 -0.39 -8.95 -8.65
CA ALA A 72 0.66 -9.79 -9.27
C ALA A 72 1.61 -10.41 -8.22
N LEU A 73 1.98 -9.65 -7.18
CA LEU A 73 2.78 -10.17 -6.06
C LEU A 73 2.01 -11.16 -5.17
N ALA A 74 0.69 -11.01 -5.09
CA ALA A 74 -0.17 -11.88 -4.28
C ALA A 74 -0.63 -13.16 -5.02
N ALA A 75 -0.44 -13.23 -6.34
CA ALA A 75 -1.05 -14.26 -7.19
C ALA A 75 -0.67 -15.71 -6.83
N CYS A 76 0.54 -15.90 -6.31
CA CYS A 76 1.09 -17.22 -5.97
C CYS A 76 0.90 -17.59 -4.50
N TRP A 77 0.30 -16.70 -3.71
CA TRP A 77 -0.07 -16.97 -2.34
C TRP A 77 -1.19 -18.00 -2.31
N ARG A 78 -1.03 -19.03 -1.48
CA ARG A 78 -2.02 -20.08 -1.27
C ARG A 78 -2.28 -20.22 0.22
N PRO A 79 -3.55 -20.34 0.66
CA PRO A 79 -3.84 -20.60 2.06
C PRO A 79 -3.23 -21.96 2.44
N PRO A 80 -2.53 -22.07 3.58
CA PRO A 80 -2.15 -23.37 4.13
C PRO A 80 -3.38 -24.23 4.41
N ALA A 81 -3.30 -25.54 4.13
CA ALA A 81 -4.40 -26.47 4.40
C ALA A 81 -4.89 -26.40 5.86
N SER A 82 -3.98 -26.20 6.82
CA SER A 82 -4.30 -26.06 8.24
C SER A 82 -5.10 -24.80 8.60
N LEU A 83 -5.33 -23.91 7.63
CA LEU A 83 -5.92 -22.58 7.80
C LEU A 83 -7.15 -22.33 6.93
N GLU A 84 -7.60 -23.32 6.15
CA GLU A 84 -8.73 -23.15 5.21
C GLU A 84 -10.06 -22.82 5.89
N ASP A 85 -10.21 -23.20 7.17
CA ASP A 85 -11.41 -22.95 7.97
C ASP A 85 -11.29 -21.79 8.95
N ALA A 86 -10.12 -21.15 9.05
CA ALA A 86 -9.91 -20.05 9.98
C ALA A 86 -10.48 -18.74 9.42
N PRO A 87 -11.43 -18.09 10.13
CA PRO A 87 -11.98 -16.81 9.70
C PRO A 87 -10.96 -15.68 9.87
N ASP A 88 -10.96 -14.73 8.94
CA ASP A 88 -10.28 -13.43 9.05
C ASP A 88 -8.77 -13.47 9.33
N ILE A 89 -8.05 -14.35 8.63
CA ILE A 89 -6.59 -14.39 8.69
C ILE A 89 -6.02 -13.17 7.97
N GLU A 90 -5.10 -12.49 8.65
CA GLU A 90 -4.35 -11.38 8.06
C GLU A 90 -2.87 -11.56 8.29
N ILE A 91 -2.07 -11.23 7.27
CA ILE A 91 -0.61 -11.22 7.37
C ILE A 91 -0.04 -10.11 6.52
N THR A 92 0.96 -9.37 7.02
CA THR A 92 1.63 -8.30 6.26
C THR A 92 3.10 -8.64 6.06
N ALA A 93 3.51 -8.75 4.79
CA ALA A 93 4.89 -8.89 4.39
C ALA A 93 5.44 -7.54 3.91
N ARG A 94 6.63 -7.18 4.39
CA ARG A 94 7.41 -6.05 3.90
C ARG A 94 8.56 -6.55 3.06
N LEU A 95 8.70 -6.03 1.85
CA LEU A 95 9.75 -6.39 0.91
C LEU A 95 10.21 -5.16 0.12
N SER A 96 11.23 -5.32 -0.71
CA SER A 96 11.65 -4.30 -1.66
C SER A 96 12.10 -5.00 -2.94
N LEU A 97 11.89 -4.35 -4.08
CA LEU A 97 12.20 -4.92 -5.38
C LEU A 97 13.32 -4.12 -6.05
N ARG A 98 14.10 -4.79 -6.91
CA ARG A 98 15.01 -4.17 -7.87
C ARG A 98 14.23 -3.66 -9.07
N ARG A 99 14.92 -2.95 -9.98
CA ARG A 99 14.32 -2.41 -11.22
C ARG A 99 13.78 -3.50 -12.16
N ASP A 100 14.29 -4.72 -12.05
CA ASP A 100 13.87 -5.90 -12.82
C ASP A 100 12.75 -6.70 -12.15
N GLY A 101 12.28 -6.27 -10.97
CA GLY A 101 11.24 -6.96 -10.20
C GLY A 101 11.73 -8.11 -9.31
N SER A 102 13.04 -8.38 -9.26
CA SER A 102 13.62 -9.33 -8.30
C SER A 102 13.71 -8.72 -6.89
N LEU A 103 13.90 -9.56 -5.87
CA LEU A 103 13.97 -9.12 -4.47
C LEU A 103 15.26 -8.37 -4.13
N ILE A 104 15.12 -7.40 -3.23
CA ILE A 104 16.22 -6.81 -2.45
C ILE A 104 16.12 -7.38 -1.04
N GLY A 105 16.95 -8.38 -0.75
CA GLY A 105 16.97 -9.06 0.54
C GLY A 105 15.72 -9.92 0.81
N PRO A 106 15.67 -10.59 1.96
CA PRO A 106 14.54 -11.44 2.33
C PRO A 106 13.32 -10.60 2.74
N PRO A 107 12.10 -10.95 2.29
CA PRO A 107 10.87 -10.37 2.80
C PRO A 107 10.73 -10.60 4.31
N ARG A 108 10.12 -9.66 5.02
CA ARG A 108 9.95 -9.69 6.47
C ARG A 108 8.47 -9.63 6.83
N ILE A 109 8.00 -10.53 7.69
CA ILE A 109 6.64 -10.42 8.22
C ILE A 109 6.62 -9.37 9.33
N THR A 110 5.71 -8.41 9.21
CA THR A 110 5.58 -7.27 10.14
C THR A 110 4.30 -7.32 10.97
N TYR A 111 3.33 -8.15 10.55
CA TYR A 111 2.05 -8.31 11.23
C TYR A 111 1.44 -9.65 10.85
N ALA A 112 0.77 -10.31 11.80
CA ALA A 112 -0.04 -11.51 11.57
C ALA A 112 -1.16 -11.58 12.62
N ARG A 113 -2.37 -11.96 12.19
CA ARG A 113 -3.58 -12.10 13.02
C ARG A 113 -4.44 -13.26 12.51
N GLY A 114 -5.31 -13.79 13.36
CA GLY A 114 -6.28 -14.83 13.00
C GLY A 114 -5.75 -16.26 13.16
N VAL A 115 -4.54 -16.42 13.71
CA VAL A 115 -3.92 -17.72 13.94
C VAL A 115 -3.26 -17.79 15.32
N GLY A 116 -3.33 -18.95 15.96
CA GLY A 116 -2.68 -19.21 17.25
C GLY A 116 -1.16 -19.39 17.11
N PRO A 117 -0.41 -19.41 18.24
CA PRO A 117 1.06 -19.49 18.24
C PRO A 117 1.63 -20.70 17.51
N LYS A 118 0.95 -21.85 17.57
CA LYS A 118 1.39 -23.10 16.92
C LYS A 118 1.27 -23.06 15.39
N THR A 119 0.30 -22.31 14.85
CA THR A 119 0.01 -22.26 13.40
C THR A 119 0.63 -21.04 12.72
N ARG A 120 1.00 -20.01 13.51
CA ARG A 120 1.66 -18.80 13.00
C ARG A 120 2.90 -19.07 12.14
N PRO A 121 3.81 -20.01 12.49
CA PRO A 121 4.97 -20.32 11.64
C PRO A 121 4.56 -20.83 10.24
N THR A 122 3.52 -21.66 10.16
CA THR A 122 2.99 -22.16 8.88
C THR A 122 2.43 -21.03 8.02
N LEU A 123 1.69 -20.09 8.60
CA LEU A 123 1.19 -18.90 7.89
C LEU A 123 2.34 -18.03 7.36
N VAL A 124 3.36 -17.81 8.19
CA VAL A 124 4.56 -17.05 7.82
C VAL A 124 5.28 -17.74 6.66
N HIS A 125 5.54 -19.04 6.77
CA HIS A 125 6.22 -19.81 5.73
C HIS A 125 5.46 -19.73 4.41
N ALA A 126 4.17 -20.06 4.40
CA ALA A 126 3.36 -20.04 3.18
C ALA A 126 3.29 -18.65 2.53
N THR A 127 3.35 -17.59 3.32
CA THR A 127 3.37 -16.21 2.80
C THR A 127 4.70 -15.87 2.14
N LEU A 128 5.82 -16.22 2.75
CA LEU A 128 7.15 -15.99 2.19
C LEU A 128 7.40 -16.84 0.94
N ASP A 129 6.98 -18.10 0.99
CA ASP A 129 7.05 -19.06 -0.12
C ASP A 129 6.08 -18.70 -1.27
N GLY A 130 4.91 -18.15 -0.95
CA GLY A 130 4.02 -17.56 -1.95
C GLY A 130 4.66 -16.38 -2.68
N LEU A 131 5.31 -15.47 -1.94
CA LEU A 131 6.03 -14.36 -2.54
C LEU A 131 7.20 -14.83 -3.42
N SER A 132 8.01 -15.79 -2.95
CA SER A 132 9.16 -16.29 -3.70
C SER A 132 8.75 -16.90 -5.04
N ARG A 133 7.64 -17.64 -5.11
CA ARG A 133 7.10 -18.18 -6.37
C ARG A 133 6.64 -17.13 -7.37
N CYS A 134 6.23 -15.96 -6.90
CA CYS A 134 5.76 -14.86 -7.75
C CYS A 134 6.87 -13.89 -8.15
N LEU A 135 8.10 -14.17 -7.76
CA LEU A 135 9.25 -13.34 -8.01
C LEU A 135 10.25 -14.05 -8.94
N PRO A 136 10.94 -13.32 -9.83
CA PRO A 136 10.87 -11.88 -10.03
C PRO A 136 9.53 -11.41 -10.63
N ALA A 137 9.00 -10.30 -10.12
CA ALA A 137 7.73 -9.75 -10.58
C ALA A 137 7.90 -9.21 -12.00
N ARG A 138 7.03 -9.63 -12.93
CA ARG A 138 7.06 -9.10 -14.29
C ARG A 138 6.51 -7.67 -14.29
N ILE A 139 7.40 -6.70 -14.42
CA ILE A 139 7.08 -5.27 -14.41
C ILE A 139 7.60 -4.56 -15.65
N THR A 140 7.04 -3.39 -15.99
CA THR A 140 7.60 -2.53 -17.04
C THR A 140 8.85 -1.81 -16.53
N PRO A 141 9.77 -1.37 -17.44
CA PRO A 141 10.91 -0.56 -17.05
C PRO A 141 10.52 0.74 -16.33
N GLY A 142 9.40 1.37 -16.75
CA GLY A 142 8.88 2.58 -16.11
C GLY A 142 8.51 2.33 -14.65
N LEU A 143 7.70 1.31 -14.38
CA LEU A 143 7.33 0.92 -13.03
C LEU A 143 8.55 0.51 -12.21
N GLY A 144 9.44 -0.31 -12.77
CA GLY A 144 10.67 -0.75 -12.11
C GLY A 144 11.53 0.39 -11.60
N ARG A 145 11.70 1.47 -12.39
CA ARG A 145 12.41 2.68 -11.94
C ARG A 145 11.68 3.41 -10.81
N ALA A 146 10.35 3.42 -10.82
CA ALA A 146 9.54 4.14 -9.84
C ALA A 146 9.45 3.42 -8.46
N ILE A 147 9.66 2.10 -8.42
CA ILE A 147 9.52 1.29 -7.20
C ILE A 147 10.84 0.75 -6.65
N ALA A 148 11.91 0.75 -7.44
CA ALA A 148 13.16 0.10 -7.05
C ALA A 148 13.70 0.65 -5.71
N GLY A 149 14.02 -0.26 -4.78
CA GLY A 149 14.51 0.07 -3.46
C GLY A 149 13.46 0.64 -2.49
N ARG A 150 12.23 0.91 -2.95
CA ARG A 150 11.17 1.41 -2.08
C ARG A 150 10.55 0.25 -1.31
N PRO A 151 10.36 0.39 0.01
CA PRO A 151 9.64 -0.60 0.79
C PRO A 151 8.21 -0.77 0.30
N VAL A 152 7.80 -2.01 0.07
CA VAL A 152 6.42 -2.42 -0.18
C VAL A 152 5.94 -3.20 1.04
N ALA A 153 4.86 -2.74 1.68
CA ALA A 153 4.15 -3.49 2.71
C ALA A 153 2.83 -3.99 2.13
N LEU A 154 2.77 -5.29 1.88
CA LEU A 154 1.64 -5.99 1.28
C LEU A 154 0.91 -6.77 2.38
N ARG A 155 -0.32 -6.36 2.69
CA ARG A 155 -1.21 -7.06 3.61
C ARG A 155 -2.12 -8.00 2.84
N PHE A 156 -2.08 -9.27 3.20
CA PHE A 156 -2.97 -10.30 2.73
C PHE A 156 -4.12 -10.42 3.72
N VAL A 157 -5.35 -10.39 3.23
CA VAL A 157 -6.57 -10.68 3.99
C VAL A 157 -7.19 -11.91 3.37
N TYR A 158 -7.03 -13.05 4.04
CA TYR A 158 -7.59 -14.30 3.53
C TYR A 158 -9.09 -14.34 3.82
N ARG A 159 -9.87 -14.54 2.77
CA ARG A 159 -11.29 -14.85 2.86
C ARG A 159 -11.52 -16.19 2.18
N LYS A 160 -12.19 -17.08 2.89
CA LYS A 160 -12.61 -18.36 2.31
C LYS A 160 -13.57 -18.09 1.16
N VAL A 161 -13.27 -18.60 -0.02
CA VAL A 161 -14.22 -18.61 -1.14
C VAL A 161 -15.26 -19.67 -0.81
N VAL A 162 -16.44 -19.22 -0.40
CA VAL A 162 -17.59 -20.11 -0.28
C VAL A 162 -18.13 -20.27 -1.68
N ALA A 163 -17.88 -21.43 -2.31
CA ALA A 163 -18.47 -21.74 -3.61
C ALA A 163 -19.99 -21.67 -3.47
N ASN A 164 -20.62 -20.67 -4.09
CA ASN A 164 -22.07 -20.63 -4.20
C ASN A 164 -22.46 -21.81 -5.09
N ARG A 165 -23.04 -22.87 -4.52
CA ARG A 165 -23.61 -23.97 -5.28
C ARG A 165 -24.95 -23.46 -5.83
N PRO A 166 -25.12 -23.24 -7.15
CA PRO A 166 -26.47 -23.06 -7.69
C PRO A 166 -27.22 -24.37 -7.44
N GLY A 167 -28.29 -24.29 -6.66
CA GLY A 167 -29.29 -25.35 -6.53
C GLY A 167 -30.18 -25.43 -7.76
#